data_AF-A0A967ITK1-F1
#
_entry.id   AF-A0A967ITK1-F1
#
_cell.length_a   1.000
_cell.length_b   1.000
_cell.length_c   1.000
_cell.angle_alpha   90.00
_cell.angle_beta   90.00
_cell.angle_gamma   90.00
#
_symmetry.space_group_name_H-M   'P 1'
#
loop_
_entity.id
_entity.type
_entity.pdbx_description
1 polymer ?
#
loop_
_entity_poly.entity_id
_entity_poly.type
_entity_poly.pdbx_seq_one_letter_code
_entity_poly.pdbx_strand_id
1 'polypeptide(L)'
;MPYIPIQEEWRVHVFNGDVICCQKKVETEESNPLVRNHENGWRFNRGTPPAGVSRAAVSAVGVHELDFGAVDVGVGDDGRAYVFEVNTGPALSEITMPYYTERIRACVELRT
;
A
#
# COMPACT_ATOMS: atom_id res chain seq x y z
N MET A 1 -2.19 11.22 -19.23
CA MET A 1 -3.15 10.15 -18.89
C MET A 1 -4.47 10.81 -18.50
N PRO A 2 -5.63 10.22 -18.83
CA PRO A 2 -6.91 10.72 -18.34
C PRO A 2 -7.02 10.54 -16.83
N TYR A 3 -7.82 11.39 -16.17
CA TYR A 3 -8.20 11.19 -14.78
C TYR A 3 -9.03 9.91 -14.62
N ILE A 4 -8.76 9.16 -13.56
CA ILE A 4 -9.48 7.91 -13.22
C ILE A 4 -10.20 8.17 -11.89
N PRO A 5 -11.54 8.23 -11.87
CA PRO A 5 -12.28 8.34 -10.63
C PRO A 5 -12.13 7.06 -9.80
N ILE A 6 -11.90 7.21 -8.49
CA ILE A 6 -11.67 6.10 -7.57
C ILE A 6 -12.59 6.17 -6.34
N GLN A 7 -13.06 5.00 -5.91
CA GLN A 7 -13.89 4.83 -4.72
C GLN A 7 -13.05 4.65 -3.48
N GLU A 8 -11.96 3.89 -3.59
CA GLU A 8 -11.08 3.57 -2.48
C GLU A 8 -9.63 3.82 -2.86
N GLU A 9 -8.81 4.12 -1.86
CA GLU A 9 -7.37 4.15 -2.01
C GLU A 9 -6.71 3.37 -0.88
N TRP A 10 -5.73 2.56 -1.23
CA TRP A 10 -5.06 1.62 -0.34
C TRP A 10 -3.55 1.80 -0.43
N ARG A 11 -2.88 1.70 0.71
CA ARG A 11 -1.43 1.48 0.78
C ARG A 11 -1.17 0.02 1.13
N VAL A 12 -0.50 -0.69 0.23
CA VAL A 12 -0.19 -2.11 0.37
C VAL A 12 1.32 -2.28 0.55
N HIS A 13 1.73 -2.77 1.71
CA HIS A 13 3.11 -3.10 2.00
C HIS A 13 3.43 -4.51 1.50
N VAL A 14 4.47 -4.63 0.68
CA VAL A 14 4.94 -5.88 0.08
C VAL A 14 6.37 -6.14 0.52
N PHE A 15 6.70 -7.39 0.81
CA PHE A 15 8.05 -7.84 1.16
C PHE A 15 8.31 -9.24 0.58
N ASN A 16 9.32 -9.37 -0.27
CA ASN A 16 9.69 -10.59 -1.00
C ASN A 16 8.48 -11.25 -1.69
N GLY A 17 7.67 -10.45 -2.38
CA GLY A 17 6.49 -10.92 -3.10
C GLY A 17 5.25 -11.18 -2.22
N ASP A 18 5.38 -11.12 -0.90
CA ASP A 18 4.24 -11.30 0.02
C ASP A 18 3.66 -9.97 0.47
N VAL A 19 2.35 -9.88 0.56
CA VAL A 19 1.66 -8.74 1.19
C VAL A 19 1.74 -8.89 2.71
N ILE A 20 2.33 -7.90 3.38
CA ILE A 20 2.57 -7.94 4.83
C ILE A 20 1.63 -7.03 5.60
N CYS A 21 1.11 -5.98 4.98
CA CYS A 21 0.14 -5.08 5.59
C CYS A 21 -0.67 -4.33 4.53
N CYS A 22 -1.97 -4.17 4.74
CA CYS A 22 -2.85 -3.37 3.91
C CYS A 22 -3.51 -2.28 4.75
N GLN A 23 -3.50 -1.05 4.25
CA GLN A 23 -4.11 0.09 4.91
C GLN A 23 -5.00 0.86 3.94
N LYS A 24 -6.29 1.02 4.26
CA LYS A 24 -7.21 1.89 3.52
C LYS A 24 -6.97 3.34 3.94
N LYS A 25 -6.94 4.26 2.98
CA LYS A 25 -7.05 5.69 3.25
C LYS A 25 -8.51 6.01 3.58
N VAL A 26 -8.74 6.53 4.78
CA VAL A 26 -10.06 6.90 5.31
C VAL A 26 -10.12 8.40 5.56
N GLU A 27 -11.29 8.97 5.29
CA GLU A 27 -11.58 10.39 5.48
C GLU A 27 -11.68 10.74 6.96
N THR A 28 -11.32 11.99 7.28
CA THR A 28 -11.65 12.68 8.54
C THR A 28 -12.62 13.84 8.25
N GLU A 29 -13.03 14.58 9.29
CA GLU A 29 -14.04 15.64 9.19
C GLU A 29 -13.74 16.73 8.15
N GLU A 30 -12.45 17.04 7.90
CA GLU A 30 -12.00 18.06 6.94
C GLU A 30 -11.15 17.47 5.81
N SER A 31 -11.63 16.39 5.18
CA SER A 31 -10.88 15.71 4.13
C SER A 31 -11.01 16.36 2.74
N ASN A 32 -9.91 16.43 1.99
CA ASN A 32 -9.94 16.80 0.58
C ASN A 32 -10.19 15.54 -0.29
N PRO A 33 -11.29 15.45 -1.06
CA PRO A 33 -11.62 14.23 -1.80
C PRO A 33 -10.64 13.90 -2.93
N LEU A 34 -9.90 14.89 -3.44
CA LEU A 34 -8.98 14.75 -4.56
C LEU A 34 -7.53 14.49 -4.13
N VAL A 35 -7.14 14.93 -2.94
CA VAL A 35 -5.77 14.79 -2.43
C VAL A 35 -5.77 13.98 -1.14
N ARG A 36 -5.59 12.66 -1.28
CA ARG A 36 -5.74 11.70 -0.17
C ARG A 36 -4.45 11.51 0.62
N ASN A 37 -4.07 12.51 1.42
CA ASN A 37 -2.87 12.44 2.28
C ASN A 37 -3.13 12.98 3.70
N HIS A 38 -2.16 12.83 4.59
CA HIS A 38 -2.31 13.17 6.01
C HIS A 38 -2.60 14.66 6.25
N GLU A 39 -1.95 15.55 5.50
CA GLU A 39 -2.14 17.01 5.58
C GLU A 39 -3.55 17.43 5.14
N ASN A 40 -4.16 16.66 4.24
CA ASN A 40 -5.48 16.94 3.70
C ASN A 40 -6.60 16.10 4.34
N GLY A 41 -6.44 15.74 5.62
CA GLY A 41 -7.51 15.11 6.39
C GLY A 41 -7.76 13.62 6.06
N TRP A 42 -6.74 12.89 5.60
CA TRP A 42 -6.82 11.43 5.43
C TRP A 42 -5.95 10.67 6.41
N ARG A 43 -6.40 9.49 6.82
CA ARG A 43 -5.66 8.60 7.72
C ARG A 43 -5.61 7.18 7.17
N PHE A 44 -4.71 6.37 7.69
CA PHE A 44 -4.60 4.97 7.34
C PHE A 44 -5.30 4.10 8.37
N ASN A 45 -6.17 3.20 7.93
CA ASN A 45 -6.75 2.16 8.78
C ASN A 45 -6.46 0.77 8.21
N ARG A 46 -6.13 -0.20 9.05
CA ARG A 46 -5.91 -1.58 8.60
C ARG A 46 -7.19 -2.16 8.01
N GLY A 47 -7.06 -2.93 6.95
CA GLY A 47 -8.20 -3.56 6.31
C GLY A 47 -7.82 -4.62 5.30
N THR A 48 -8.83 -5.29 4.76
CA THR A 48 -8.67 -6.27 3.68
C THR A 48 -9.12 -5.61 2.38
N PRO A 49 -8.23 -5.40 1.39
CA PRO A 49 -8.62 -4.79 0.13
C PRO A 49 -9.31 -5.80 -0.80
N PRO A 50 -10.01 -5.34 -1.84
CA PRO A 50 -10.49 -6.21 -2.91
C PRO A 50 -9.35 -7.01 -3.57
N ALA A 51 -9.65 -8.21 -4.07
CA ALA A 51 -8.65 -9.19 -4.53
C ALA A 51 -7.67 -8.65 -5.61
N GLY A 52 -8.06 -7.64 -6.40
CA GLY A 52 -7.20 -7.04 -7.44
C GLY A 52 -6.08 -6.16 -6.88
N VAL A 53 -6.29 -5.53 -5.73
CA VAL A 53 -5.38 -4.52 -5.16
C VAL A 53 -4.06 -5.16 -4.72
N SER A 54 -4.12 -6.25 -3.96
CA SER A 54 -2.93 -6.97 -3.49
C SER A 54 -2.08 -7.51 -4.65
N ARG A 55 -2.72 -8.07 -5.68
CA ARG A 55 -2.01 -8.57 -6.87
C ARG A 55 -1.31 -7.45 -7.63
N ALA A 56 -1.98 -6.30 -7.79
CA ALA A 56 -1.39 -5.14 -8.45
C ALA A 56 -0.17 -4.62 -7.68
N ALA A 57 -0.25 -4.55 -6.35
CA ALA A 57 0.86 -4.13 -5.50
C ALA A 57 2.08 -5.09 -5.59
N VAL A 58 1.85 -6.39 -5.48
CA VAL A 58 2.92 -7.41 -5.61
C VAL A 58 3.58 -7.32 -6.98
N SER A 59 2.79 -7.22 -8.05
CA SER A 59 3.32 -7.06 -9.40
C SER A 59 4.13 -5.78 -9.54
N ALA A 60 3.67 -4.66 -8.99
CA ALA A 60 4.37 -3.38 -9.06
C ALA A 60 5.73 -3.41 -8.37
N VAL A 61 5.82 -4.01 -7.18
CA VAL A 61 7.10 -4.18 -6.48
C VAL A 61 8.02 -5.15 -7.24
N GLY A 62 7.47 -6.25 -7.76
CA GLY A 62 8.22 -7.26 -8.49
C GLY A 62 8.85 -6.76 -9.80
N VAL A 63 8.15 -5.93 -10.58
CA VAL A 63 8.71 -5.37 -11.83
C VAL A 63 9.86 -4.38 -11.58
N HIS A 64 9.97 -3.85 -10.36
CA HIS A 64 11.08 -2.99 -9.94
C HIS A 64 12.21 -3.75 -9.24
N GLU A 65 12.11 -5.09 -9.13
CA GLU A 65 13.13 -5.95 -8.51
C GLU A 65 13.48 -5.54 -7.06
N LEU A 66 12.50 -4.99 -6.34
CA LEU A 66 12.68 -4.56 -4.96
C LEU A 66 12.41 -5.71 -3.99
N ASP A 67 13.23 -5.84 -2.95
CA ASP A 67 12.95 -6.74 -1.83
C ASP A 67 11.66 -6.32 -1.10
N PHE A 68 11.36 -5.02 -1.02
CA PHE A 68 10.14 -4.51 -0.42
C PHE A 68 9.72 -3.14 -0.95
N GLY A 69 8.47 -2.78 -0.70
CA GLY A 69 7.93 -1.44 -0.97
C GLY A 69 6.54 -1.28 -0.40
N ALA A 70 5.99 -0.05 -0.43
CA ALA A 70 4.57 0.18 -0.18
C ALA A 70 3.92 0.85 -1.40
N VAL A 71 2.84 0.26 -1.89
CA VAL A 71 2.20 0.66 -3.13
C VAL A 71 0.89 1.38 -2.84
N ASP A 72 0.74 2.59 -3.36
CA ASP A 72 -0.56 3.27 -3.37
C ASP A 72 -1.38 2.79 -4.56
N VAL A 73 -2.56 2.23 -4.27
CA VAL A 73 -3.45 1.59 -5.22
C VAL A 73 -4.86 2.14 -5.05
N GLY A 74 -5.37 2.77 -6.11
CA GLY A 74 -6.77 3.17 -6.21
C GLY A 74 -7.66 2.03 -6.70
N VAL A 75 -8.90 2.00 -6.25
CA VAL A 75 -9.96 1.15 -6.82
C VAL A 75 -10.90 2.05 -7.61
N GLY A 76 -10.92 1.88 -8.93
CA GLY A 76 -11.78 2.67 -9.82
C GLY A 76 -13.26 2.31 -9.72
N ASP A 77 -14.12 3.16 -10.29
CA ASP A 77 -15.56 2.89 -10.36
C ASP A 77 -15.92 1.63 -11.15
N ASP A 78 -15.02 1.17 -12.01
CA ASP A 78 -15.09 -0.08 -12.76
C ASP A 78 -14.65 -1.30 -11.93
N GLY A 79 -14.32 -1.12 -10.65
CA GLY A 79 -13.83 -2.15 -9.75
C GLY A 79 -12.39 -2.61 -10.01
N ARG A 80 -11.66 -1.94 -10.92
CA ARG A 80 -10.26 -2.28 -11.23
C ARG A 80 -9.29 -1.59 -10.27
N ALA A 81 -8.14 -2.23 -10.08
CA ALA A 81 -7.04 -1.68 -9.30
C ALA A 81 -6.11 -0.85 -10.19
N TYR A 82 -5.73 0.33 -9.72
CA TYR A 82 -4.86 1.28 -10.41
C TYR A 82 -3.69 1.64 -9.51
N VAL A 83 -2.46 1.34 -9.93
CA VAL A 83 -1.25 1.67 -9.18
C VAL A 83 -0.85 3.12 -9.44
N PHE A 84 -0.64 3.88 -8.37
CA PHE A 84 -0.24 5.30 -8.46
C PHE A 84 1.24 5.49 -8.19
N GLU A 85 1.75 4.84 -7.14
CA GLU A 85 3.12 5.05 -6.66
C GLU A 85 3.64 3.78 -5.98
N VAL A 86 4.92 3.47 -6.19
CA VAL A 86 5.68 2.52 -5.38
C VAL A 86 6.64 3.30 -4.50
N ASN A 87 6.42 3.27 -3.19
CA ASN A 87 7.28 3.88 -2.19
C ASN A 87 8.39 2.89 -1.82
N THR A 88 9.64 3.17 -2.23
CA THR A 88 10.82 2.34 -1.94
C THR A 88 11.29 2.47 -0.48
N GLY A 89 11.01 3.60 0.16
CA GLY A 89 11.26 3.86 1.59
C GLY A 89 9.97 4.23 2.31
N PRO A 90 9.04 3.29 2.55
CA PRO A 90 7.77 3.60 3.18
C PRO A 90 7.96 3.99 4.64
N ALA A 91 7.20 4.98 5.09
CA ALA A 91 7.17 5.36 6.50
C ALA A 91 6.73 4.18 7.37
N LEU A 92 7.41 4.00 8.49
CA LEU A 92 7.09 2.98 9.49
C LEU A 92 6.27 3.60 10.63
N SER A 93 5.23 2.91 11.03
CA SER A 93 4.36 3.26 12.16
C SER A 93 4.38 2.12 13.18
N GLU A 94 3.79 2.33 14.35
CA GLU A 94 3.56 1.25 15.32
C GLU A 94 2.80 0.06 14.72
N ILE A 95 2.01 0.30 13.66
CA ILE A 95 1.27 -0.72 12.93
C ILE A 95 2.16 -1.47 11.94
N THR A 96 2.96 -0.77 11.13
CA THR A 96 3.70 -1.36 10.01
C THR A 96 5.09 -1.88 10.41
N MET A 97 5.74 -1.25 11.39
CA MET A 97 7.09 -1.59 11.85
C MET A 97 7.26 -3.06 12.29
N PRO A 98 6.31 -3.67 13.03
CA PRO A 98 6.45 -5.06 13.44
C PRO A 98 6.53 -6.04 12.25
N TYR A 99 5.74 -5.82 11.19
CA TYR A 99 5.73 -6.68 10.01
C TYR A 99 7.05 -6.64 9.24
N TYR A 100 7.62 -5.45 9.05
CA TYR A 100 8.95 -5.33 8.43
C TYR A 100 10.03 -5.97 9.30
N THR A 101 9.97 -5.76 10.61
CA THR A 101 10.94 -6.33 11.56
C THR A 101 10.92 -7.86 11.51
N GLU A 102 9.74 -8.47 11.54
CA GLU A 102 9.55 -9.92 11.43
C GLU A 102 10.16 -10.47 10.14
N ARG A 103 9.81 -9.86 8.99
CA ARG A 103 10.27 -10.33 7.68
C ARG A 103 11.76 -10.15 7.46
N ILE A 104 12.33 -9.04 7.93
CA ILE A 104 13.79 -8.81 7.88
C ILE A 104 14.52 -9.85 8.74
N ARG A 105 14.05 -10.12 9.96
CA ARG A 105 14.66 -11.16 10.83
C ARG A 105 14.64 -12.53 10.17
N ALA A 106 13.49 -12.95 9.65
CA ALA A 106 13.37 -14.22 8.94
C ALA A 106 14.32 -14.31 7.73
N CYS A 107 14.52 -13.22 6.98
CA CYS A 107 15.45 -13.19 5.86
C CYS A 107 16.92 -13.32 6.28
N VAL A 108 17.29 -12.80 7.44
CA VAL A 108 18.65 -12.92 7.97
C VAL A 108 18.91 -14.35 8.46
N GLU A 109 17.96 -14.95 9.20
CA GLU A 109 18.08 -16.32 9.72
C GLU A 109 18.15 -17.38 8.61
N LEU A 110 17.42 -17.19 7.50
CA LEU A 110 17.48 -18.10 6.36
C LEU A 110 18.80 -18.05 5.58
N ARG A 111 19.66 -17.05 5.86
CA ARG A 111 20.96 -16.87 5.20
C ARG A 111 22.15 -17.32 6.05
N THR A 112 21.91 -17.76 7.28
CA THR A 112 22.91 -18.31 8.21
C THR A 112 22.78 -19.82 8.32
#